data_AF-A0A453DMP3-F1
#
_entry.id   AF-A0A453DMP3-F1
#
_cell.length_a   1.000
_cell.length_b   1.000
_cell.length_c   1.000
_cell.angle_alpha   90.00
_cell.angle_beta   90.00
_cell.angle_gamma   90.00
#
_symmetry.space_group_name_H-M   'P 1'
#
loop_
_entity.id
_entity.type
_entity.pdbx_description
1 polymer ?
#
loop_
_entity_poly.entity_id
_entity_poly.type
_entity_poly.pdbx_seq_one_letter_code
_entity_poly.pdbx_strand_id
1 'polypeptide(L)'
;MENLDRLAEPDYVPTKEDVLHARVRTNGVVEIQFSPLGESKRGGEVYRLYDVGGQRKNERRKWIHLFEGVDAVIFCAAISEYDQLLFEDETQNRMMETKELLDWVLKQRCFEKILFMLFLNKFDIFERKIEKVPLTVCEWFKDHEPMAPGKRDVEDAYEFVKKKFEEVYFQSSKPDRVDRVFKISRMMSLDQKLVKKTFKLIDKSMSRSREGTGT
;
A
#
# COMPACT_ATOMS: atom_id res chain seq x y z
N MET A 1 -7.21 17.73 -16.39
CA MET A 1 -7.55 18.58 -17.56
C MET A 1 -7.11 20.04 -17.33
N GLU A 2 -6.85 20.46 -16.09
CA GLU A 2 -6.48 21.86 -15.77
C GLU A 2 -5.04 22.26 -16.18
N ASN A 3 -4.18 21.29 -16.50
CA ASN A 3 -2.78 21.52 -16.89
C ASN A 3 -2.54 21.37 -18.40
N LEU A 4 -3.59 21.33 -19.24
CA LEU A 4 -3.45 21.01 -20.67
C LEU A 4 -2.54 21.98 -21.41
N ASP A 5 -2.71 23.28 -21.19
CA ASP A 5 -1.92 24.31 -21.88
C ASP A 5 -0.42 24.14 -21.57
N ARG A 6 -0.07 23.99 -20.28
CA ARG A 6 1.30 23.75 -19.84
C ARG A 6 1.90 22.44 -20.37
N LEU A 7 1.09 21.38 -20.48
CA LEU A 7 1.52 20.07 -20.97
C LEU A 7 1.69 20.04 -22.50
N ALA A 8 1.10 21.00 -23.23
CA ALA A 8 1.13 21.08 -24.69
C ALA A 8 2.24 21.99 -25.24
N GLU A 9 2.96 22.71 -24.37
CA GLU A 9 4.07 23.59 -24.77
C GLU A 9 5.20 22.80 -25.48
N PRO A 10 5.78 23.32 -26.59
CA PRO A 10 6.82 22.61 -27.36
C PRO A 10 8.09 22.30 -26.57
N ASP A 11 8.40 23.12 -25.57
CA ASP A 11 9.57 23.02 -24.69
C ASP A 11 9.18 22.51 -23.29
N TYR A 12 8.03 21.85 -23.15
CA TYR A 12 7.56 21.31 -21.89
C TYR A 12 8.59 20.37 -21.23
N VAL A 13 8.97 20.72 -20.00
CA VAL A 13 9.78 19.87 -19.12
C VAL A 13 8.90 19.42 -17.94
N PRO A 14 8.76 18.09 -17.71
CA PRO A 14 7.95 17.59 -16.62
C PRO A 14 8.43 18.04 -15.24
N THR A 15 7.49 18.54 -14.44
CA THR A 15 7.73 18.81 -13.04
C THR A 15 7.76 17.51 -12.24
N LYS A 16 8.27 17.55 -11.00
CA LYS A 16 8.22 16.38 -10.09
C LYS A 16 6.79 15.89 -9.86
N GLU A 17 5.84 16.82 -9.78
CA GLU A 17 4.43 16.49 -9.61
C GLU A 17 3.86 15.79 -10.85
N ASP A 18 4.20 16.24 -12.05
CA ASP A 18 3.80 15.58 -13.31
C ASP A 18 4.31 14.13 -13.36
N VAL A 19 5.57 13.92 -13.02
CA VAL A 19 6.18 12.58 -12.99
C VAL A 19 5.50 11.68 -11.96
N LEU A 20 5.13 12.22 -10.78
CA LEU A 20 4.39 11.47 -9.77
C LEU A 20 2.95 11.15 -10.18
N HIS A 21 2.33 11.98 -11.03
CA HIS A 21 1.01 11.72 -11.61
C HIS A 21 1.04 10.86 -12.87
N ALA A 22 2.19 10.71 -13.52
CA ALA A 22 2.34 9.92 -14.73
C ALA A 22 1.99 8.45 -14.46
N ARG A 23 0.96 7.95 -15.16
CA ARG A 23 0.48 6.58 -14.98
C ARG A 23 1.08 5.66 -16.03
N VAL A 24 2.20 5.02 -15.68
CA VAL A 24 2.80 3.94 -16.46
C VAL A 24 2.61 2.63 -15.71
N ARG A 25 2.17 1.58 -16.41
CA ARG A 25 2.08 0.25 -15.79
C ARG A 25 3.48 -0.33 -15.66
N THR A 26 3.88 -0.68 -14.44
CA THR A 26 5.12 -1.41 -14.21
C THR A 26 5.00 -2.82 -14.81
N ASN A 27 5.85 -3.12 -15.78
CA ASN A 27 6.03 -4.45 -16.34
C ASN A 27 7.39 -4.98 -15.85
N GLY A 28 7.41 -6.15 -15.20
CA GLY A 28 8.63 -6.71 -14.62
C GLY A 28 8.92 -6.20 -13.21
N VAL A 29 10.21 -6.17 -12.89
CA VAL A 29 10.75 -5.85 -11.57
C VAL A 29 11.72 -4.70 -11.72
N VAL A 30 11.56 -3.65 -10.91
CA VAL A 30 12.49 -2.53 -10.84
C VAL A 30 13.16 -2.55 -9.47
N GLU A 31 14.48 -2.56 -9.45
CA GLU A 31 15.26 -2.46 -8.21
C GLU A 31 15.76 -1.02 -8.02
N ILE A 32 15.59 -0.49 -6.81
CA ILE A 32 16.14 0.80 -6.38
C ILE A 32 16.95 0.57 -5.11
N GLN A 33 18.20 1.02 -5.12
CA GLN A 33 19.06 1.00 -3.94
C GLN A 33 19.16 2.40 -3.34
N PHE A 34 18.98 2.52 -2.03
CA PHE A 34 19.13 3.80 -1.33
C PHE A 34 19.58 3.62 0.12
N SER A 35 20.21 4.65 0.68
CA SER A 35 20.50 4.75 2.12
C SER A 35 19.78 5.98 2.71
N PRO A 36 18.97 5.84 3.77
CA PRO A 36 18.20 6.95 4.35
C PRO A 36 19.08 8.08 4.92
N LEU A 37 20.33 7.77 5.25
CA LEU A 37 21.31 8.70 5.81
C LEU A 37 22.24 9.33 4.75
N GLY A 38 22.10 8.93 3.48
CA GLY A 38 22.96 9.36 2.37
C GLY A 38 24.31 8.63 2.34
N GLU A 39 24.90 8.52 1.14
CA GLU A 39 26.16 7.80 0.88
C GLU A 39 27.36 8.31 1.69
N SER A 40 27.27 9.55 2.20
CA SER A 40 28.37 10.25 2.85
C SER A 40 28.59 9.90 4.33
N LYS A 41 27.74 9.07 4.94
CA LYS A 41 27.91 8.62 6.34
C LYS A 41 28.34 7.15 6.37
N ARG A 42 29.61 6.89 6.76
CA ARG A 42 30.12 5.53 7.03
C ARG A 42 29.19 4.84 8.04
N GLY A 43 28.65 3.68 7.67
CA GLY A 43 27.81 2.84 8.54
C GLY A 43 26.30 2.95 8.36
N GLY A 44 25.79 3.65 7.34
CA GLY A 44 24.35 3.68 7.04
C GLY A 44 23.84 2.36 6.43
N GLU A 45 22.66 1.90 6.84
CA GLU A 45 22.00 0.75 6.21
C GLU A 45 21.65 1.07 4.75
N VAL A 46 21.88 0.10 3.87
CA VAL A 46 21.52 0.17 2.44
C VAL A 46 20.27 -0.68 2.24
N TYR A 47 19.21 -0.05 1.74
CA TYR A 47 17.96 -0.71 1.39
C TYR A 47 17.93 -1.00 -0.11
N ARG A 48 17.47 -2.19 -0.46
CA ARG A 48 17.11 -2.58 -1.83
C ARG A 48 15.59 -2.70 -1.89
N LEU A 49 14.95 -1.79 -2.61
CA LEU A 49 13.51 -1.78 -2.83
C LEU A 49 13.22 -2.39 -4.20
N TYR A 50 12.38 -3.42 -4.22
CA TYR A 50 11.89 -4.03 -5.44
C TYR A 50 10.44 -3.58 -5.68
N ASP A 51 10.21 -2.82 -6.76
CA ASP A 51 8.86 -2.52 -7.25
C ASP A 51 8.43 -3.57 -8.27
N VAL A 52 7.23 -4.11 -8.07
CA VAL A 52 6.69 -5.23 -8.84
C VAL A 52 5.30 -4.90 -9.36
N GLY A 53 5.04 -5.22 -10.63
CA GLY A 53 3.71 -5.09 -11.21
C GLY A 53 2.67 -5.92 -10.44
N GLY A 54 1.52 -5.33 -10.11
CA GLY A 54 0.45 -5.99 -9.35
C GLY A 54 -0.65 -6.65 -10.18
N GLN A 55 -0.60 -6.56 -11.51
CA GLN A 55 -1.67 -7.02 -12.41
C GLN A 55 -1.75 -8.55 -12.50
N ARG A 56 -2.99 -9.08 -12.55
CA ARG A 56 -3.27 -10.52 -12.45
C ARG A 56 -2.63 -11.36 -13.56
N LYS A 57 -2.71 -10.89 -14.80
CA LYS A 57 -2.54 -11.77 -15.96
C LYS A 57 -1.09 -12.12 -16.31
N ASN A 58 -0.06 -11.49 -15.71
CA ASN A 58 1.34 -11.86 -15.96
C ASN A 58 2.35 -11.50 -14.85
N GLU A 59 2.06 -10.50 -14.00
CA GLU A 59 3.10 -9.96 -13.11
C GLU A 59 3.20 -10.68 -11.76
N ARG A 60 2.06 -11.11 -11.18
CA ARG A 60 2.06 -11.83 -9.89
C ARG A 60 2.80 -13.16 -9.91
N ARG A 61 2.93 -13.80 -11.08
CA ARG A 61 3.73 -15.03 -11.25
C ARG A 61 5.22 -14.79 -11.02
N LYS A 62 5.69 -13.55 -11.20
CA LYS A 62 7.10 -13.18 -11.00
C LYS A 62 7.44 -12.96 -9.53
N TRP A 63 6.44 -12.66 -8.69
CA TRP A 63 6.63 -12.31 -7.27
C TRP A 63 7.38 -13.38 -6.49
N ILE A 64 7.10 -14.67 -6.75
CA ILE A 64 7.72 -15.81 -6.06
C ILE A 64 9.26 -15.77 -6.14
N HIS A 65 9.84 -15.25 -7.22
CA HIS A 65 11.29 -15.15 -7.41
C HIS A 65 11.94 -14.08 -6.54
N LEU A 66 11.16 -13.19 -5.92
CA LEU A 66 11.63 -12.09 -5.08
C LEU A 66 11.34 -12.31 -3.60
N PHE A 67 10.76 -13.46 -3.24
CA PHE A 67 10.29 -13.71 -1.88
C PHE A 67 11.38 -14.22 -0.94
N GLU A 68 12.54 -14.63 -1.47
CA GLU A 68 13.67 -15.05 -0.66
C GLU A 68 14.52 -13.85 -0.21
N GLY A 69 14.85 -13.80 1.07
CA GLY A 69 15.77 -12.80 1.63
C GLY A 69 15.20 -11.39 1.77
N VAL A 70 13.88 -11.21 1.73
CA VAL A 70 13.26 -9.91 2.03
C VAL A 70 13.17 -9.68 3.52
N ASP A 71 13.62 -8.52 4.00
CA ASP A 71 13.49 -8.17 5.42
C ASP A 71 12.09 -7.62 5.77
N ALA A 72 11.38 -7.03 4.80
CA ALA A 72 10.04 -6.46 4.97
C ALA A 72 9.22 -6.49 3.68
N VAL A 73 7.89 -6.54 3.83
CA VAL A 73 6.92 -6.41 2.75
C VAL A 73 6.13 -5.12 2.93
N ILE A 74 6.06 -4.29 1.88
CA ILE A 74 5.17 -3.13 1.83
C ILE A 74 4.02 -3.45 0.88
N PHE A 75 2.83 -3.66 1.43
CA PHE A 75 1.61 -3.91 0.68
C PHE A 75 0.80 -2.62 0.54
N CYS A 76 0.59 -2.16 -0.69
CA CYS A 76 -0.17 -0.95 -0.99
C CYS A 76 -1.63 -1.29 -1.35
N ALA A 77 -2.56 -0.99 -0.46
CA ALA A 77 -4.00 -1.12 -0.70
C ALA A 77 -4.60 0.26 -1.06
N ALA A 78 -5.16 0.41 -2.26
CA ALA A 78 -5.81 1.64 -2.68
C ALA A 78 -7.24 1.71 -2.11
N ILE A 79 -7.39 2.32 -0.92
CA ILE A 79 -8.68 2.29 -0.21
C ILE A 79 -9.79 3.05 -0.93
N SER A 80 -9.44 3.99 -1.81
CA SER A 80 -10.39 4.76 -2.62
C SER A 80 -11.11 3.95 -3.72
N GLU A 81 -10.74 2.70 -3.96
CA GLU A 81 -11.23 1.88 -5.08
C GLU A 81 -12.40 0.95 -4.70
N TYR A 82 -13.05 1.18 -3.55
CA TYR A 82 -14.15 0.36 -3.03
C TYR A 82 -15.40 0.31 -3.91
N ASP A 83 -15.60 1.30 -4.77
CA ASP A 83 -16.71 1.44 -5.72
C ASP A 83 -16.28 1.15 -7.17
N GLN A 84 -15.05 0.66 -7.38
CA GLN A 84 -14.49 0.46 -8.72
C GLN A 84 -14.41 -1.01 -9.08
N LEU A 85 -14.49 -1.29 -10.38
CA LEU A 85 -14.29 -2.60 -10.97
C LEU A 85 -12.87 -2.74 -11.51
N LEU A 86 -12.35 -3.97 -11.59
CA LEU A 86 -11.04 -4.23 -12.14
C LEU A 86 -10.99 -3.87 -13.62
N PHE A 87 -9.79 -3.54 -14.10
CA PHE A 87 -9.58 -3.34 -15.54
C PHE A 87 -9.58 -4.68 -16.28
N GLU A 88 -9.10 -5.74 -15.63
CA GLU A 88 -9.01 -7.07 -16.20
C GLU A 88 -10.32 -7.85 -16.20
N ASP A 89 -11.27 -7.45 -15.35
CA ASP A 89 -12.57 -8.08 -15.12
C ASP A 89 -13.58 -7.05 -14.59
N GLU A 90 -14.49 -6.61 -15.47
CA GLU A 90 -15.52 -5.62 -15.14
C GLU A 90 -16.64 -6.16 -14.24
N THR A 91 -16.58 -7.43 -13.82
CA THR A 91 -17.54 -7.99 -12.86
C THR A 91 -17.01 -8.01 -11.44
N GLN A 92 -15.69 -7.85 -11.26
CA GLN A 92 -15.05 -7.95 -9.96
C GLN A 92 -14.66 -6.59 -9.39
N ASN A 93 -15.12 -6.34 -8.16
CA ASN A 93 -14.78 -5.15 -7.39
C ASN A 93 -13.29 -5.13 -7.01
N ARG A 94 -12.63 -3.98 -7.15
CA ARG A 94 -11.19 -3.83 -6.88
C ARG A 94 -10.81 -4.01 -5.42
N MET A 95 -11.68 -3.59 -4.51
CA MET A 95 -11.43 -3.76 -3.08
C MET A 95 -11.56 -5.22 -2.66
N MET A 96 -12.52 -5.96 -3.23
CA MET A 96 -12.62 -7.42 -3.03
C MET A 96 -11.36 -8.13 -3.52
N GLU A 97 -10.84 -7.74 -4.68
CA GLU A 97 -9.57 -8.27 -5.17
C GLU A 97 -8.39 -7.91 -4.26
N THR A 98 -8.35 -6.69 -3.73
CA THR A 98 -7.30 -6.25 -2.79
C THR A 98 -7.33 -7.09 -1.52
N LYS A 99 -8.53 -7.41 -1.01
CA LYS A 99 -8.75 -8.31 0.12
C LYS A 99 -8.22 -9.72 -0.15
N GLU A 100 -8.63 -10.32 -1.27
CA GLU A 100 -8.23 -11.67 -1.67
C GLU A 100 -6.71 -11.76 -1.86
N LEU A 101 -6.11 -10.74 -2.49
CA LEU A 101 -4.67 -10.67 -2.68
C LEU A 101 -3.94 -10.54 -1.34
N LEU A 102 -4.41 -9.69 -0.42
CA LEU A 102 -3.79 -9.56 0.89
C LEU A 102 -3.83 -10.89 1.66
N ASP A 103 -4.98 -11.54 1.72
CA ASP A 103 -5.13 -12.85 2.37
C ASP A 103 -4.15 -13.89 1.76
N TRP A 104 -4.02 -13.92 0.43
CA TRP A 104 -3.07 -14.80 -0.25
C TRP A 104 -1.61 -14.48 0.09
N VAL A 105 -1.22 -13.21 0.11
CA VAL A 105 0.14 -12.78 0.46
C VAL A 105 0.47 -13.15 1.91
N LEU A 106 -0.44 -12.89 2.85
CA LEU A 106 -0.23 -13.19 4.27
C LEU A 106 -0.08 -14.69 4.55
N LYS A 107 -0.63 -15.54 3.69
CA LYS A 107 -0.53 -17.01 3.78
C LYS A 107 0.81 -17.58 3.29
N GLN A 108 1.61 -16.81 2.54
CA GLN A 108 2.90 -17.28 2.02
C GLN A 108 3.89 -17.62 3.15
N ARG A 109 4.52 -18.80 3.06
CA ARG A 109 5.43 -19.30 4.10
C ARG A 109 6.70 -18.46 4.24
N CYS A 110 7.19 -17.90 3.14
CA CYS A 110 8.34 -17.00 3.12
C CYS A 110 8.14 -15.72 3.94
N PHE A 111 6.89 -15.36 4.28
CA PHE A 111 6.55 -14.14 5.01
C PHE A 111 6.09 -14.38 6.45
N GLU A 112 6.39 -15.55 7.02
CA GLU A 112 5.96 -15.91 8.37
C GLU A 112 6.54 -15.01 9.47
N LYS A 113 7.81 -14.60 9.32
CA LYS A 113 8.53 -13.75 10.29
C LYS A 113 8.94 -12.38 9.73
N ILE A 114 8.48 -12.06 8.53
CA ILE A 114 8.87 -10.84 7.82
C ILE A 114 8.01 -9.67 8.25
N LEU A 115 8.62 -8.51 8.50
CA LEU A 115 7.91 -7.29 8.85
C LEU A 115 6.92 -6.92 7.75
N PHE A 116 5.64 -6.81 8.09
CA PHE A 116 4.58 -6.56 7.13
C PHE A 116 3.98 -5.17 7.32
N MET A 117 4.07 -4.34 6.29
CA MET A 117 3.54 -2.98 6.30
C MET A 117 2.42 -2.83 5.31
N LEU A 118 1.25 -2.48 5.82
CA LEU A 118 0.08 -2.20 5.02
C LEU A 118 -0.09 -0.70 4.86
N PHE A 119 0.02 -0.23 3.62
CA PHE A 119 -0.26 1.14 3.25
C PHE A 119 -1.69 1.25 2.74
N LEU A 120 -2.54 1.90 3.52
CA LEU A 120 -3.88 2.31 3.10
C LEU A 120 -3.74 3.61 2.31
N ASN A 121 -3.53 3.45 0.99
CA ASN A 121 -3.12 4.50 0.07
C ASN A 121 -4.31 5.16 -0.65
N LYS A 122 -4.05 6.31 -1.29
CA LYS A 122 -5.05 7.17 -1.96
C LYS A 122 -6.09 7.71 -0.98
N PHE A 123 -5.65 8.00 0.25
CA PHE A 123 -6.53 8.56 1.28
C PHE A 123 -7.16 9.89 0.85
N ASP A 124 -6.44 10.72 0.09
CA ASP A 124 -6.95 11.98 -0.47
C ASP A 124 -8.17 11.77 -1.40
N ILE A 125 -8.16 10.69 -2.19
CA ILE A 125 -9.28 10.33 -3.06
C ILE A 125 -10.40 9.72 -2.22
N PHE A 126 -10.06 8.91 -1.22
CA PHE A 126 -11.02 8.30 -0.30
C PHE A 126 -11.83 9.36 0.47
N GLU A 127 -11.16 10.37 1.02
CA GLU A 127 -11.76 11.49 1.76
C GLU A 127 -12.81 12.23 0.91
N ARG A 128 -12.47 12.59 -0.34
CA ARG A 128 -13.45 13.24 -1.24
C ARG A 128 -14.58 12.31 -1.69
N LYS A 129 -14.33 10.99 -1.69
CA LYS A 129 -15.27 10.01 -2.23
C LYS A 129 -16.31 9.59 -1.20
N ILE A 130 -15.93 9.41 0.06
CA ILE A 130 -16.85 8.98 1.13
C ILE A 130 -17.99 9.96 1.34
N GLU A 131 -17.76 11.26 1.06
CA GLU A 131 -18.82 12.27 1.09
C GLU A 131 -19.92 11.99 0.05
N LYS A 132 -19.62 11.27 -1.03
CA LYS A 132 -20.51 11.08 -2.19
C LYS A 132 -21.04 9.64 -2.29
N VAL A 133 -20.17 8.66 -2.10
CA VAL A 133 -20.48 7.23 -2.25
C VAL A 133 -20.31 6.54 -0.90
N PRO A 134 -21.33 5.82 -0.37
CA PRO A 134 -21.19 5.10 0.89
C PRO A 134 -20.29 3.87 0.74
N LEU A 135 -19.62 3.44 1.82
CA LEU A 135 -18.80 2.21 1.79
C LEU A 135 -19.61 0.96 1.47
N THR A 136 -20.89 0.94 1.84
CA THR A 136 -21.80 -0.21 1.70
C THR A 136 -22.03 -0.66 0.25
N VAL A 137 -21.60 0.12 -0.75
CA VAL A 137 -21.58 -0.33 -2.16
C VAL A 137 -20.56 -1.46 -2.39
N CYS A 138 -19.53 -1.54 -1.56
CA CYS A 138 -18.58 -2.63 -1.57
C CYS A 138 -19.13 -3.78 -0.73
N GLU A 139 -19.12 -5.00 -1.27
CA GLU A 139 -19.60 -6.18 -0.57
C GLU A 139 -18.92 -6.41 0.78
N TRP A 140 -17.62 -6.13 0.86
CA TRP A 140 -16.86 -6.31 2.10
C TRP A 140 -17.24 -5.33 3.23
N PHE A 141 -17.87 -4.21 2.88
CA PHE A 141 -18.19 -3.12 3.79
C PHE A 141 -19.71 -2.91 3.94
N LYS A 142 -20.53 -3.90 3.57
CA LYS A 142 -21.99 -3.85 3.65
C LYS A 142 -22.52 -3.58 5.06
N ASP A 143 -21.75 -3.97 6.07
CA ASP A 143 -22.05 -3.82 7.50
C ASP A 143 -21.51 -2.50 8.10
N HIS A 144 -21.02 -1.58 7.28
CA HIS A 144 -20.66 -0.24 7.77
C HIS A 144 -21.91 0.53 8.18
N GLU A 145 -22.00 0.85 9.47
CA GLU A 145 -23.03 1.72 10.02
C GLU A 145 -22.39 3.06 10.40
N PRO A 146 -22.77 4.18 9.77
CA PRO A 146 -22.22 5.48 10.11
C PRO A 146 -22.63 5.89 11.52
N MET A 147 -21.69 6.48 12.26
CA MET A 147 -21.86 6.86 13.68
C MET A 147 -23.02 7.83 13.96
N ALA A 148 -23.52 8.54 12.93
CA ALA A 148 -24.76 9.29 12.99
C ALA A 148 -25.50 9.29 11.63
N PRO A 149 -26.84 9.23 11.61
CA PRO A 149 -27.61 9.29 10.37
C PRO A 149 -27.28 10.56 9.58
N GLY A 150 -26.86 10.40 8.32
CA GLY A 150 -26.57 11.52 7.42
C GLY A 150 -25.22 12.21 7.60
N LYS A 151 -24.41 11.83 8.60
CA LYS A 151 -23.01 12.28 8.69
C LYS A 151 -22.09 11.18 8.15
N ARG A 152 -21.42 11.48 7.04
CA ARG A 152 -20.37 10.64 6.46
C ARG A 152 -19.04 11.14 7.01
N ASP A 153 -18.67 10.66 8.19
CA ASP A 153 -17.40 11.00 8.81
C ASP A 153 -16.27 10.19 8.16
N VAL A 154 -15.29 10.90 7.60
CA VAL A 154 -14.14 10.31 6.90
C VAL A 154 -13.30 9.46 7.85
N GLU A 155 -13.18 9.89 9.11
CA GLU A 155 -12.34 9.21 10.11
C GLU A 155 -13.00 7.91 10.57
N ASP A 156 -14.31 7.93 10.81
CA ASP A 156 -15.11 6.73 11.10
C ASP A 156 -15.00 5.69 9.97
N ALA A 157 -15.21 6.14 8.73
CA ALA A 157 -15.09 5.28 7.56
C ALA A 157 -13.67 4.71 7.41
N TYR A 158 -12.64 5.51 7.69
CA TYR A 158 -11.25 5.05 7.65
C TYR A 158 -10.97 4.01 8.73
N GLU A 159 -11.36 4.25 9.98
CA GLU A 159 -11.13 3.31 11.08
C GLU A 159 -11.90 2.00 10.87
N PHE A 160 -13.10 2.06 10.29
CA PHE A 160 -13.83 0.86 9.86
C PHE A 160 -13.06 0.06 8.80
N VAL A 161 -12.59 0.72 7.72
CA VAL A 161 -11.82 0.05 6.66
C VAL A 161 -10.52 -0.54 7.23
N LYS A 162 -9.81 0.22 8.05
CA LYS A 162 -8.60 -0.23 8.74
C LYS A 162 -8.86 -1.48 9.59
N LYS A 163 -9.94 -1.47 10.39
CA LYS A 163 -10.36 -2.64 11.20
C LYS A 163 -10.62 -3.87 10.32
N LYS A 164 -11.31 -3.72 9.18
CA LYS A 164 -11.52 -4.84 8.23
C LYS A 164 -10.19 -5.43 7.73
N PHE A 165 -9.21 -4.59 7.45
CA PHE A 165 -7.87 -5.04 7.06
C PHE A 165 -7.11 -5.74 8.21
N GLU A 166 -7.26 -5.25 9.45
CA GLU A 166 -6.73 -5.91 10.65
C GLU A 166 -7.38 -7.29 10.85
N GLU A 167 -8.69 -7.41 10.67
CA GLU A 167 -9.41 -8.68 10.76
C GLU A 167 -8.88 -9.70 9.76
N VAL A 168 -8.63 -9.29 8.50
CA VAL A 168 -7.97 -10.17 7.51
C VAL A 168 -6.59 -10.57 7.99
N TYR A 169 -5.79 -9.63 8.50
CA TYR A 169 -4.47 -9.97 9.05
C TYR A 169 -4.53 -11.05 10.13
N PHE A 170 -5.42 -10.91 11.11
CA PHE A 170 -5.56 -11.86 12.22
C PHE A 170 -6.18 -13.19 11.77
N GLN A 171 -7.11 -13.18 10.82
CA GLN A 171 -7.71 -14.41 10.28
C GLN A 171 -6.72 -15.22 9.44
N SER A 172 -5.86 -14.55 8.68
CA SER A 172 -4.84 -15.20 7.83
C SER A 172 -3.58 -15.59 8.61
N SER A 173 -3.37 -15.02 9.81
CA SER A 173 -2.23 -15.32 10.68
C SER A 173 -2.58 -16.46 11.63
N LYS A 174 -1.95 -17.62 11.42
CA LYS A 174 -2.05 -18.76 12.34
C LYS A 174 -1.41 -18.43 13.71
N PRO A 175 -1.71 -19.19 14.79
CA PRO A 175 -1.18 -18.94 16.13
C PRO A 175 0.36 -18.96 16.25
N ASP A 176 1.04 -19.64 15.33
CA ASP A 176 2.50 -19.72 15.20
C ASP A 176 3.11 -18.52 14.45
N ARG A 177 2.29 -17.59 13.93
CA ARG A 177 2.70 -16.39 13.16
C ARG A 177 2.49 -15.08 13.92
N VAL A 178 2.18 -15.14 15.22
CA VAL A 178 1.78 -13.97 16.03
C VAL A 178 2.95 -13.01 16.31
N ASP A 179 4.19 -13.50 16.24
CA ASP A 179 5.39 -12.67 16.43
C ASP A 179 5.74 -11.78 15.23
N ARG A 180 5.01 -11.91 14.12
CA ARG A 180 5.21 -11.06 12.95
C ARG A 180 4.80 -9.63 13.27
N VAL A 181 5.73 -8.70 13.13
CA VAL A 181 5.43 -7.28 13.25
C VAL A 181 4.55 -6.86 12.08
N PHE A 182 3.37 -6.34 12.39
CA PHE A 182 2.42 -5.82 11.42
C PHE A 182 2.11 -4.35 11.72
N LYS A 183 2.19 -3.49 10.71
CA LYS A 183 1.91 -2.05 10.85
C LYS A 183 1.02 -1.57 9.72
N ILE A 184 -0.01 -0.82 10.07
CA ILE A 184 -0.86 -0.12 9.11
C ILE A 184 -0.51 1.37 9.10
N SER A 185 -0.43 1.97 7.92
CA SER A 185 -0.20 3.40 7.75
C SER A 185 -1.18 3.99 6.74
N ARG A 186 -1.80 5.11 7.12
CA ARG A 186 -2.56 5.97 6.20
C ARG A 186 -1.58 6.66 5.24
N MET A 187 -1.80 6.53 3.94
CA MET A 187 -0.86 7.00 2.92
C MET A 187 -1.52 7.84 1.84
N MET A 188 -0.79 8.87 1.43
CA MET A 188 -1.01 9.66 0.22
C MET A 188 0.33 9.65 -0.51
N SER A 189 0.47 8.79 -1.51
CA SER A 189 1.78 8.57 -2.16
C SER A 189 2.37 9.81 -2.84
N LEU A 190 1.50 10.78 -3.18
CA LEU A 190 1.91 12.06 -3.76
C LEU A 190 2.44 13.05 -2.69
N ASP A 191 2.12 12.83 -1.41
CA ASP A 191 2.66 13.63 -0.31
C ASP A 191 4.06 13.14 0.08
N GLN A 192 5.08 13.81 -0.47
CA GLN A 192 6.48 13.49 -0.20
C GLN A 192 6.86 13.60 1.28
N LYS A 193 6.24 14.50 2.05
CA LYS A 193 6.53 14.65 3.49
C LYS A 193 6.00 13.45 4.25
N LEU A 194 4.78 13.01 3.93
CA LEU A 194 4.18 11.81 4.51
C LEU A 194 4.99 10.56 4.15
N VAL A 195 5.33 10.37 2.88
CA VAL A 195 6.17 9.25 2.43
C VAL A 195 7.50 9.23 3.18
N LYS A 196 8.20 10.37 3.27
CA LYS A 196 9.46 10.48 4.01
C LYS A 196 9.31 10.17 5.50
N LYS A 197 8.21 10.63 6.13
CA LYS A 197 7.91 10.34 7.53
C LYS A 197 7.67 8.85 7.73
N THR A 198 6.87 8.23 6.86
CA THR A 198 6.55 6.80 6.93
C THR A 198 7.81 5.96 6.75
N PHE A 199 8.64 6.21 5.72
CA PHE A 199 9.91 5.49 5.53
C PHE A 199 10.87 5.60 6.72
N LYS A 200 10.91 6.74 7.42
CA LYS A 200 11.67 6.84 8.69
C LYS A 200 11.11 5.95 9.81
N LEU A 201 9.80 5.72 9.85
CA LEU A 201 9.19 4.78 10.79
C LEU A 201 9.48 3.33 10.37
N ILE A 202 9.55 3.07 9.07
CA ILE A 202 9.96 1.77 8.52
C ILE A 202 11.36 1.44 9.00
N ASP A 203 12.32 2.32 8.69
CA ASP A 203 13.73 2.22 9.06
C ASP A 203 13.89 1.91 10.56
N LYS A 204 13.26 2.70 11.44
CA LYS A 204 13.25 2.44 12.89
C LYS A 204 12.67 1.08 13.30
N SER A 205 11.69 0.57 12.56
CA SER A 205 11.09 -0.74 12.83
C SER A 205 12.02 -1.87 12.39
N MET A 206 12.71 -1.70 11.26
CA MET A 206 13.73 -2.61 10.77
C MET A 206 14.88 -2.73 11.75
N SER A 207 15.44 -1.59 12.18
CA SER A 207 16.59 -1.59 13.10
C SER A 207 16.25 -2.27 14.43
N ARG A 208 15.06 -2.00 15.00
CA ARG A 208 14.60 -2.68 16.24
C ARG A 208 14.41 -4.18 16.07
N SER A 209 13.88 -4.61 14.92
CA SER A 209 13.69 -6.04 14.64
C SER A 209 15.02 -6.79 14.54
N ARG A 210 16.09 -6.11 14.08
CA ARG A 210 17.46 -6.67 14.00
C ARG A 210 18.14 -6.74 15.36
N GLU A 211 17.90 -5.77 16.24
CA GLU A 211 18.44 -5.78 17.61
C GLU A 211 17.81 -6.88 18.48
N GLY A 212 16.53 -7.21 18.26
CA GLY A 212 15.81 -8.23 19.03
C GLY A 212 16.09 -9.70 18.63
N THR A 213 16.74 -9.95 17.49
CA THR A 213 17.11 -11.30 17.03
C THR A 213 18.55 -11.70 17.37
N GLY A 214 19.28 -10.83 18.09
CA GLY A 214 20.64 -11.06 18.57
C GLY A 214 20.69 -11.57 20.01
N THR A 215 20.22 -12.81 20.25
CA THR A 215 20.55 -13.61 21.45
C THR A 215 20.60 -15.08 21.07
#